data_AF-A0A106Q621-F1
#
_entry.id   AF-A0A106Q621-F1
#
_cell.length_a   1.000
_cell.length_b   1.000
_cell.length_c   1.000
_cell.angle_alpha   90.00
_cell.angle_beta   90.00
_cell.angle_gamma   90.00
#
_symmetry.space_group_name_H-M   'P 1'
#
loop_
_entity.id
_entity.type
_entity.pdbx_description
1 polymer ?
#
loop_
_entity_poly.entity_id
_entity_poly.type
_entity_poly.pdbx_seq_one_letter_code
_entity_poly.pdbx_strand_id
1 'polypeptide(L)'
;MEGRRSSTAYNESTSDIFGTLVKYYANNPKDPGNYVIGARVINGGLRKMYKQDLDGRSYSCYPSGGFSWWNPRHDPHYTSGVGNRFFYLLSEGPVVPATDTGLSRSQLVCNGDTSFSGLGRDKAGKIWYRTLTVYLTAGSSYPNARRASIQAANDLYGVNSVESATVARAWSAAGVN
;
A
#
# COMPACT_ATOMS: atom_id res chain seq x y z
N MET A 1 19.97 6.86 9.46
CA MET A 1 18.91 7.90 9.50
C MET A 1 17.93 7.64 8.36
N GLU A 2 16.89 6.84 8.62
CA GLU A 2 15.88 6.35 7.65
C GLU A 2 14.68 7.32 7.48
N GLY A 3 14.51 8.24 8.44
CA GLY A 3 13.21 8.85 8.76
C GLY A 3 12.69 9.96 7.86
N ARG A 4 13.47 10.51 6.90
CA ARG A 4 13.01 11.64 6.07
C ARG A 4 12.48 11.26 4.68
N ARG A 5 12.88 10.12 4.10
CA ARG A 5 12.30 9.64 2.82
C ARG A 5 11.23 8.58 2.99
N SER A 6 11.32 7.77 4.03
CA SER A 6 10.23 6.82 4.32
C SER A 6 8.94 7.53 4.76
N SER A 7 9.05 8.71 5.37
CA SER A 7 7.90 9.55 5.70
C SER A 7 7.27 10.22 4.47
N THR A 8 8.08 10.61 3.47
CA THR A 8 7.57 11.12 2.20
C THR A 8 7.06 10.02 1.27
N ALA A 9 7.65 8.83 1.29
CA ALA A 9 7.15 7.64 0.59
C ALA A 9 5.77 7.21 1.13
N TYR A 10 5.59 7.24 2.45
CA TYR A 10 4.28 7.05 3.06
C TYR A 10 3.31 8.21 2.70
N ASN A 11 3.79 9.45 2.61
CA ASN A 11 2.94 10.59 2.22
C ASN A 11 2.38 10.43 0.79
N GLU A 12 3.23 10.05 -0.15
CA GLU A 12 2.82 9.75 -1.53
C GLU A 12 1.84 8.56 -1.59
N SER A 13 2.18 7.44 -0.93
CA SER A 13 1.24 6.31 -0.90
C SER A 13 -0.06 6.63 -0.17
N THR A 14 -0.04 7.49 0.84
CA THR A 14 -1.25 7.97 1.52
C THR A 14 -2.15 8.78 0.58
N SER A 15 -1.55 9.64 -0.24
CA SER A 15 -2.29 10.42 -1.23
C SER A 15 -2.92 9.51 -2.29
N ASP A 16 -2.17 8.51 -2.76
CA ASP A 16 -2.67 7.48 -3.68
C ASP A 16 -3.81 6.67 -3.04
N ILE A 17 -3.66 6.22 -1.78
CA ILE A 17 -4.65 5.46 -1.03
C ILE A 17 -5.96 6.24 -0.89
N PHE A 18 -5.92 7.47 -0.38
CA PHE A 18 -7.13 8.25 -0.21
C PHE A 18 -7.73 8.70 -1.54
N GLY A 19 -6.91 9.01 -2.55
CA GLY A 19 -7.38 9.27 -3.91
C GLY A 19 -8.15 8.08 -4.49
N THR A 20 -7.63 6.86 -4.33
CA THR A 20 -8.31 5.63 -4.74
C THR A 20 -9.58 5.39 -3.94
N LEU A 21 -9.57 5.55 -2.61
CA LEU A 21 -10.77 5.40 -1.78
C LEU A 21 -11.86 6.40 -2.15
N VAL A 22 -11.51 7.67 -2.39
CA VAL A 22 -12.44 8.70 -2.87
C VAL A 22 -13.03 8.31 -4.23
N LYS A 23 -12.21 7.76 -5.13
CA LYS A 23 -12.70 7.31 -6.44
C LYS A 23 -13.70 6.16 -6.33
N TYR A 24 -13.45 5.19 -5.45
CA TYR A 24 -14.42 4.13 -5.14
C TYR A 24 -15.69 4.70 -4.49
N TYR A 25 -15.55 5.63 -3.54
CA TYR A 25 -16.67 6.27 -2.85
C TYR A 25 -17.57 7.08 -3.81
N ALA A 26 -16.95 7.86 -4.71
CA ALA A 26 -17.66 8.67 -5.69
C ALA A 26 -18.51 7.83 -6.65
N ASN A 27 -18.14 6.56 -6.85
CA ASN A 27 -18.84 5.59 -7.70
C ASN A 27 -19.25 6.17 -9.06
N ASN A 28 -18.36 6.97 -9.66
CA ASN A 28 -18.64 7.67 -10.89
C ASN A 28 -18.58 6.68 -12.07
N PRO A 29 -19.66 6.45 -12.82
CA PRO A 29 -19.65 5.49 -13.94
C PRO A 29 -18.69 5.91 -15.07
N LYS A 30 -18.32 7.20 -15.16
CA LYS A 30 -17.36 7.73 -16.14
C LYS A 30 -15.90 7.61 -15.69
N ASP A 31 -15.67 7.31 -14.41
CA ASP A 31 -14.34 7.03 -13.86
C ASP A 31 -14.46 6.00 -12.72
N PRO A 32 -14.82 4.75 -13.04
CA PRO A 32 -15.08 3.73 -12.03
C PRO A 32 -13.86 3.49 -11.14
N GLY A 33 -14.11 3.23 -9.85
CA GLY A 33 -13.08 2.94 -8.86
C GLY A 33 -12.10 1.87 -9.33
N ASN A 34 -10.80 2.19 -9.25
CA ASN A 34 -9.72 1.27 -9.57
C ASN A 34 -8.44 1.65 -8.82
N TYR A 35 -7.45 0.76 -8.86
CA TYR A 35 -6.15 0.90 -8.21
C TYR A 35 -5.06 1.44 -9.16
N VAL A 36 -5.48 2.17 -10.20
CA VAL A 36 -4.60 2.77 -11.21
C VAL A 36 -4.66 4.30 -11.09
N ILE A 37 -3.61 4.87 -10.52
CA ILE A 37 -3.50 6.30 -10.26
C ILE A 37 -3.37 7.05 -11.59
N GLY A 38 -4.17 8.10 -11.78
CA GLY A 38 -4.10 8.94 -13.00
C GLY A 38 -4.66 8.31 -14.28
N ALA A 39 -5.38 7.19 -14.20
CA ALA A 39 -5.90 6.47 -15.37
C ALA A 39 -6.79 7.30 -16.31
N ARG A 40 -7.41 8.37 -15.81
CA ARG A 40 -8.24 9.29 -16.61
C ARG A 40 -7.43 10.36 -17.36
N VAL A 41 -6.20 10.63 -16.90
CA VAL A 41 -5.36 11.71 -17.42
C VAL A 41 -4.33 11.17 -18.41
N ILE A 42 -3.79 9.98 -18.13
CA ILE A 42 -2.73 9.35 -18.93
C ILE A 42 -3.14 7.93 -19.28
N ASN A 43 -2.98 7.56 -20.55
CA ASN A 43 -3.24 6.22 -21.02
C ASN A 43 -2.34 5.21 -20.28
N GLY A 44 -2.95 4.21 -19.63
CA GLY A 44 -2.24 3.24 -18.79
C GLY A 44 -1.97 3.69 -17.34
N GLY A 45 -2.24 4.96 -17.00
CA GLY A 45 -2.05 5.53 -15.67
C GLY A 45 -0.59 5.83 -15.30
N LEU A 46 -0.41 6.56 -14.20
CA LEU A 46 0.88 6.92 -13.62
C LEU A 46 1.47 5.78 -12.77
N ARG A 47 0.63 5.15 -11.95
CA ARG A 47 1.05 4.11 -10.98
C ARG A 47 -0.05 3.07 -10.83
N LYS A 48 0.36 1.81 -10.70
CA LYS A 48 -0.51 0.67 -10.36
C LYS A 48 -0.23 0.26 -8.93
N MET A 49 -1.18 0.45 -8.02
CA MET A 49 -0.91 0.27 -6.59
C MET A 49 -0.46 -1.16 -6.23
N TYR A 50 -0.93 -2.17 -6.98
CA TYR A 50 -0.60 -3.59 -6.77
C TYR A 50 0.76 -4.02 -7.34
N LYS A 51 1.29 -3.30 -8.34
CA LYS A 51 2.51 -3.67 -9.10
C LYS A 51 3.14 -2.45 -9.77
N GLN A 52 3.64 -1.52 -8.96
CA GLN A 52 4.14 -0.23 -9.45
C GLN A 52 5.47 -0.36 -10.21
N ASP A 53 6.25 -1.39 -9.89
CA ASP A 53 7.54 -1.72 -10.52
C ASP A 53 7.42 -2.16 -12.00
N LEU A 54 6.20 -2.19 -12.58
CA LEU A 54 6.01 -2.32 -14.04
C LEU A 54 6.61 -1.15 -14.82
N ASP A 55 6.84 -0.01 -14.18
CA ASP A 55 7.54 1.13 -14.78
C ASP A 55 9.07 0.94 -14.87
N GLY A 56 9.61 -0.16 -14.34
CA GLY A 56 11.03 -0.48 -14.31
C GLY A 56 11.87 0.35 -13.33
N ARG A 57 11.25 1.19 -12.48
CA ARG A 57 11.93 2.13 -11.58
C ARG A 57 11.40 2.11 -10.15
N SER A 58 10.09 1.92 -9.99
CA SER A 58 9.39 1.91 -8.71
C SER A 58 9.66 0.64 -7.92
N TYR A 59 9.49 0.74 -6.61
CA TYR A 59 9.61 -0.38 -5.67
C TYR A 59 8.24 -0.91 -5.34
N SER A 60 8.00 -2.19 -5.60
CA SER A 60 6.81 -2.87 -5.06
C SER A 60 7.13 -3.74 -3.84
N CYS A 61 8.41 -3.93 -3.52
CA CYS A 61 8.86 -4.64 -2.32
C CYS A 61 9.79 -3.74 -1.52
N TYR A 62 9.64 -3.73 -0.20
CA TYR A 62 10.58 -3.03 0.67
C TYR A 62 11.96 -3.72 0.60
N PRO A 63 13.03 -2.99 0.27
CA PRO A 63 14.35 -3.58 0.13
C PRO A 63 14.96 -3.93 1.48
N SER A 64 15.81 -4.95 1.50
CA SER A 64 16.67 -5.24 2.65
C SER A 64 17.54 -4.03 2.97
N GLY A 65 17.61 -3.63 4.24
CA GLY A 65 18.32 -2.42 4.68
C GLY A 65 17.56 -1.12 4.48
N GLY A 66 16.37 -1.14 3.88
CA GLY A 66 15.47 0.00 3.80
C GLY A 66 15.84 1.07 2.77
N PHE A 67 15.22 2.24 2.90
CA PHE A 67 15.37 3.38 2.01
C PHE A 67 16.28 4.46 2.61
N SER A 68 17.46 4.60 2.02
CA SER A 68 18.43 5.67 2.33
C SER A 68 18.19 6.98 1.53
N TRP A 69 18.38 8.12 2.20
CA TRP A 69 18.30 9.47 1.59
C TRP A 69 19.41 9.76 0.56
N TRP A 70 20.52 9.02 0.64
CA TRP A 70 21.67 9.17 -0.26
C TRP A 70 21.49 8.46 -1.61
N ASN A 71 20.50 7.58 -1.74
CA ASN A 71 20.19 6.93 -3.00
C ASN A 71 19.10 7.74 -3.73
N PRO A 72 19.41 8.37 -4.88
CA PRO A 72 18.42 9.14 -5.64
C PRO A 72 17.27 8.27 -6.17
N ARG A 73 17.47 6.95 -6.33
CA ARG A 73 16.40 6.01 -6.69
C ARG A 73 15.35 5.84 -5.59
N HIS A 74 15.68 6.16 -4.34
CA HIS A 74 14.72 6.16 -3.24
C HIS A 74 13.89 7.45 -3.23
N ASP A 75 13.39 7.84 -4.39
CA ASP A 75 12.44 8.94 -4.55
C ASP A 75 11.08 8.55 -3.97
N PRO A 76 10.34 9.47 -3.32
CA PRO A 76 9.03 9.17 -2.74
C PRO A 76 8.03 8.57 -3.73
N HIS A 77 8.02 9.01 -4.99
CA HIS A 77 7.07 8.53 -6.00
C HIS A 77 7.40 7.10 -6.46
N TYR A 78 8.64 6.66 -6.33
CA TYR A 78 9.07 5.28 -6.62
C TYR A 78 8.91 4.36 -5.41
N THR A 79 9.21 4.88 -4.23
CA THR A 79 9.18 4.12 -2.98
C THR A 79 7.78 4.02 -2.37
N SER A 80 6.83 4.84 -2.82
CA SER A 80 5.40 4.75 -2.49
C SER A 80 4.77 3.42 -2.92
N GLY A 81 5.34 2.73 -3.92
CA GLY A 81 4.84 1.45 -4.40
C GLY A 81 4.77 0.37 -3.31
N VAL A 82 5.59 0.45 -2.26
CA VAL A 82 5.52 -0.45 -1.09
C VAL A 82 4.24 -0.21 -0.29
N GLY A 83 3.94 1.04 0.07
CA GLY A 83 2.72 1.41 0.78
C GLY A 83 1.46 1.17 -0.06
N ASN A 84 1.54 1.47 -1.35
CA ASN A 84 0.49 1.21 -2.31
C ASN A 84 0.17 -0.29 -2.41
N ARG A 85 1.19 -1.15 -2.51
CA ARG A 85 1.01 -2.60 -2.52
C ARG A 85 0.43 -3.09 -1.21
N PHE A 86 0.96 -2.64 -0.08
CA PHE A 86 0.42 -2.98 1.23
C PHE A 86 -1.08 -2.70 1.29
N PHE A 87 -1.52 -1.51 0.90
CA PHE A 87 -2.92 -1.13 0.98
C PHE A 87 -3.81 -1.92 0.02
N TYR A 88 -3.32 -2.19 -1.19
CA TYR A 88 -4.00 -3.08 -2.14
C TYR A 88 -4.22 -4.46 -1.54
N LEU A 89 -3.15 -5.08 -1.01
CA LEU A 89 -3.20 -6.40 -0.40
C LEU A 89 -4.09 -6.42 0.85
N LEU A 90 -4.07 -5.37 1.66
CA LEU A 90 -4.95 -5.24 2.81
C LEU A 90 -6.43 -5.15 2.40
N SER A 91 -6.72 -4.46 1.30
CA SER A 91 -8.09 -4.24 0.81
C SER A 91 -8.64 -5.46 0.07
N GLU A 92 -7.92 -5.95 -0.94
CA GLU A 92 -8.40 -6.95 -1.89
C GLU A 92 -7.79 -8.33 -1.67
N GLY A 93 -6.64 -8.40 -0.98
CA GLY A 93 -5.79 -9.58 -0.97
C GLY A 93 -4.92 -9.68 -2.24
N PRO A 94 -4.19 -10.80 -2.42
CA PRO A 94 -3.36 -11.07 -3.58
C PRO A 94 -4.23 -11.53 -4.77
N VAL A 95 -5.21 -10.71 -5.14
CA VAL A 95 -6.10 -10.91 -6.29
C VAL A 95 -5.54 -10.11 -7.47
N VAL A 96 -5.51 -10.68 -8.66
CA VAL A 96 -5.10 -9.94 -9.86
C VAL A 96 -6.30 -9.14 -10.38
N PRO A 97 -6.18 -7.81 -10.61
CA PRO A 97 -7.25 -7.05 -11.23
C PRO A 97 -7.65 -7.63 -12.58
N ALA A 98 -8.95 -7.71 -12.86
CA ALA A 98 -9.46 -8.29 -14.12
C ALA A 98 -8.92 -7.60 -15.39
N THR A 99 -8.48 -6.34 -15.26
CA THR A 99 -7.88 -5.53 -16.33
C THR A 99 -6.42 -5.89 -16.63
N ASP A 100 -5.76 -6.69 -15.80
CA ASP A 100 -4.33 -7.00 -15.92
C ASP A 100 -4.08 -8.51 -16.05
N THR A 101 -4.62 -9.08 -17.13
CA THR A 101 -4.59 -10.53 -17.41
C THR A 101 -3.18 -11.12 -17.57
N GLY A 102 -2.16 -10.28 -17.75
CA GLY A 102 -0.75 -10.71 -17.82
C GLY A 102 -0.05 -10.89 -16.46
N LEU A 103 -0.72 -10.60 -15.34
CA LEU A 103 -0.16 -10.76 -14.01
C LEU A 103 -0.64 -12.04 -13.32
N SER A 104 0.19 -12.56 -12.43
CA SER A 104 -0.15 -13.65 -11.52
C SER A 104 -0.22 -13.18 -10.06
N ARG A 105 -0.91 -13.94 -9.20
CA ARG A 105 -1.01 -13.65 -7.76
C ARG A 105 0.36 -13.55 -7.09
N SER A 106 1.31 -14.42 -7.50
CA SER A 106 2.66 -14.45 -6.93
C SER A 106 3.46 -13.19 -7.25
N GLN A 107 3.18 -12.51 -8.37
CA GLN A 107 3.83 -11.24 -8.71
C GLN A 107 3.35 -10.06 -7.85
N LEU A 108 2.24 -10.21 -7.13
CA LEU A 108 1.66 -9.17 -6.27
C LEU A 108 2.24 -9.18 -4.85
N VAL A 109 3.05 -10.18 -4.50
CA VAL A 109 3.60 -10.36 -3.15
C VAL A 109 5.11 -10.58 -3.21
N CYS A 110 5.80 -10.17 -2.14
CA CYS A 110 7.26 -10.20 -2.04
C CYS A 110 7.79 -11.47 -1.37
N ASN A 111 6.93 -12.20 -0.66
CA ASN A 111 7.28 -13.36 0.16
C ASN A 111 6.65 -14.68 -0.34
N GLY A 112 5.98 -14.66 -1.50
CA GLY A 112 5.29 -15.82 -2.07
C GLY A 112 3.93 -16.15 -1.42
N ASP A 113 3.54 -15.46 -0.35
CA ASP A 113 2.29 -15.73 0.34
C ASP A 113 1.09 -15.18 -0.45
N THR A 114 0.34 -16.08 -1.09
CA THR A 114 -0.85 -15.74 -1.88
C THR A 114 -2.15 -16.26 -1.27
N SER A 115 -2.13 -16.81 -0.05
CA SER A 115 -3.26 -17.57 0.52
C SER A 115 -4.11 -16.80 1.53
N PHE A 116 -4.16 -15.47 1.44
CA PHE A 116 -5.06 -14.63 2.25
C PHE A 116 -6.11 -13.91 1.43
N SER A 117 -7.15 -13.47 2.13
CA SER A 117 -8.16 -12.56 1.61
C SER A 117 -7.96 -11.17 2.21
N GLY A 118 -8.28 -10.13 1.44
CA GLY A 118 -8.33 -8.76 1.94
C GLY A 118 -9.49 -8.54 2.92
N LEU A 119 -9.43 -7.43 3.65
CA LEU A 119 -10.45 -7.01 4.61
C LEU A 119 -11.60 -6.21 3.97
N GLY A 120 -11.47 -5.87 2.69
CA GLY A 120 -12.31 -4.87 2.03
C GLY A 120 -11.82 -3.44 2.29
N ARG A 121 -12.12 -2.57 1.32
CA ARG A 121 -11.69 -1.16 1.28
C ARG A 121 -12.09 -0.36 2.52
N ASP A 122 -13.29 -0.58 3.05
CA ASP A 122 -13.81 0.18 4.18
C ASP A 122 -13.00 -0.06 5.46
N LYS A 123 -12.71 -1.33 5.78
CA LYS A 123 -11.88 -1.67 6.95
C LYS A 123 -10.44 -1.21 6.74
N ALA A 124 -9.88 -1.47 5.56
CA ALA A 124 -8.52 -1.03 5.21
C ALA A 124 -8.37 0.49 5.34
N GLY A 125 -9.33 1.26 4.81
CA GLY A 125 -9.35 2.72 4.90
C GLY A 125 -9.45 3.23 6.33
N LYS A 126 -10.32 2.63 7.17
CA LYS A 126 -10.42 3.00 8.60
C LYS A 126 -9.10 2.74 9.35
N ILE A 127 -8.48 1.59 9.11
CA ILE A 127 -7.19 1.23 9.73
C ILE A 127 -6.12 2.23 9.30
N TRP A 128 -6.01 2.52 8.01
CA TRP A 128 -5.01 3.45 7.49
C TRP A 128 -5.22 4.88 7.99
N TYR A 129 -6.46 5.36 8.02
CA TYR A 129 -6.78 6.68 8.54
C TYR A 129 -6.39 6.83 10.01
N ARG A 130 -6.71 5.84 10.85
CA ARG A 130 -6.27 5.84 12.26
C ARG A 130 -4.75 5.74 12.38
N THR A 131 -4.11 4.90 11.55
CA THR A 131 -2.64 4.78 11.49
C THR A 131 -2.00 6.15 11.29
N LEU A 132 -2.48 6.89 10.27
CA LEU A 132 -2.00 8.21 9.91
C LEU A 132 -2.19 9.25 11.01
N THR A 133 -3.41 9.33 11.54
CA THR A 133 -3.84 10.46 12.39
C THR A 133 -3.45 10.31 13.85
N VAL A 134 -3.23 9.07 14.31
CA VAL A 134 -2.98 8.79 15.73
C VAL A 134 -1.52 8.41 16.02
N TYR A 135 -0.84 7.69 15.11
CA TYR A 135 0.44 7.07 15.44
C TYR A 135 1.61 7.57 14.61
N LEU A 136 1.39 7.97 13.35
CA LEU A 136 2.49 8.36 12.48
C LEU A 136 2.93 9.79 12.72
N THR A 137 4.25 9.96 12.72
CA THR A 137 4.92 11.26 12.77
C THR A 137 5.79 11.47 11.54
N ALA A 138 6.30 12.69 11.36
CA ALA A 138 7.14 13.07 10.22
C ALA A 138 8.46 12.26 10.07
N GLY A 139 8.87 11.51 11.11
CA GLY A 139 10.07 10.66 11.09
C GLY A 139 9.79 9.18 10.82
N SER A 140 8.55 8.80 10.51
CA SER A 140 8.15 7.39 10.44
C SER A 140 8.71 6.66 9.22
N SER A 141 9.11 5.40 9.41
CA SER A 141 9.50 4.47 8.34
C SER A 141 8.41 3.44 8.03
N TYR A 142 8.58 2.63 6.97
CA TYR A 142 7.66 1.52 6.69
C TYR A 142 7.55 0.51 7.85
N PRO A 143 8.65 0.10 8.52
CA PRO A 143 8.55 -0.68 9.76
C PRO A 143 7.76 0.02 10.88
N ASN A 144 7.84 1.35 10.98
CA ASN A 144 6.99 2.10 11.92
C ASN A 144 5.52 2.07 11.50
N ALA A 145 5.22 2.22 10.21
CA ALA A 145 3.86 2.11 9.66
C ALA A 145 3.26 0.73 9.87
N ARG A 146 4.06 -0.35 9.75
CA ARG A 146 3.65 -1.71 10.11
C ARG A 146 3.18 -1.80 11.55
N ARG A 147 4.04 -1.42 12.51
CA ARG A 147 3.69 -1.46 13.94
C ARG A 147 2.48 -0.59 14.26
N ALA A 148 2.43 0.62 13.71
CA ALA A 148 1.35 1.58 13.92
C ALA A 148 0.00 1.08 13.37
N SER A 149 -0.02 0.46 12.20
CA SER A 149 -1.26 -0.04 11.60
C SER A 149 -1.77 -1.31 12.26
N ILE A 150 -0.89 -2.17 12.76
CA ILE A 150 -1.27 -3.30 13.63
C ILE A 150 -1.92 -2.76 14.90
N GLN A 151 -1.34 -1.72 15.53
CA GLN A 151 -1.95 -1.08 16.69
C GLN A 151 -3.29 -0.43 16.35
N ALA A 152 -3.40 0.27 15.21
CA ALA A 152 -4.67 0.84 14.76
C ALA A 152 -5.75 -0.23 14.55
N ALA A 153 -5.39 -1.40 14.02
CA ALA A 153 -6.32 -2.52 13.88
C ALA A 153 -6.70 -3.11 15.24
N ASN A 154 -5.76 -3.23 16.18
CA ASN A 154 -6.04 -3.68 17.55
C ASN A 154 -7.03 -2.74 18.25
N ASP A 155 -6.87 -1.43 18.09
CA ASP A 155 -7.75 -0.43 18.68
C ASP A 155 -9.17 -0.48 18.09
N LEU A 156 -9.30 -0.75 16.79
CA LEU A 156 -10.58 -0.75 16.08
C LEU A 156 -11.34 -2.08 16.20
N TYR A 157 -10.62 -3.20 16.27
CA TYR A 157 -11.20 -4.55 16.11
C TYR A 157 -10.76 -5.55 17.19
N GLY A 158 -9.87 -5.14 18.11
CA GLY A 158 -9.34 -5.97 19.18
C GLY A 158 -8.00 -6.64 18.83
N VAL A 159 -7.24 -6.95 19.88
CA VAL A 159 -5.98 -7.72 19.78
C VAL A 159 -6.30 -9.14 19.29
N ASN A 160 -5.44 -9.69 18.44
CA ASN A 160 -5.61 -10.99 17.79
C ASN A 160 -6.83 -11.09 16.84
N SER A 161 -7.42 -9.96 16.45
CA SER A 161 -8.45 -9.91 15.41
C SER A 161 -7.92 -10.35 14.05
N VAL A 162 -8.84 -10.80 13.18
CA VAL A 162 -8.53 -11.11 11.77
C VAL A 162 -7.96 -9.87 11.08
N GLU A 163 -8.43 -8.68 11.42
CA GLU A 163 -7.95 -7.41 10.90
C GLU A 163 -6.48 -7.17 11.27
N SER A 164 -6.11 -7.34 12.54
CA SER A 164 -4.73 -7.19 13.00
C SER A 164 -3.80 -8.21 12.33
N ALA A 165 -4.23 -9.46 12.23
CA ALA A 165 -3.49 -10.51 11.54
C ALA A 165 -3.32 -10.22 10.04
N THR A 166 -4.37 -9.77 9.34
CA THR A 166 -4.30 -9.43 7.92
C THR A 166 -3.44 -8.19 7.66
N VAL A 167 -3.44 -7.19 8.56
CA VAL A 167 -2.50 -6.05 8.46
C VAL A 167 -1.05 -6.53 8.52
N ALA A 168 -0.71 -7.36 9.51
CA ALA A 168 0.63 -7.93 9.63
C ALA A 168 1.00 -8.76 8.39
N ARG A 169 0.06 -9.56 7.87
CA ARG A 169 0.26 -10.39 6.69
C ARG A 169 0.46 -9.56 5.41
N ALA A 170 -0.35 -8.52 5.20
CA ALA A 170 -0.24 -7.62 4.06
C ALA A 170 1.11 -6.87 4.03
N TRP A 171 1.61 -6.43 5.18
CA TRP A 171 2.93 -5.81 5.27
C TRP A 171 4.05 -6.79 4.95
N SER A 172 3.97 -8.03 5.47
CA SER A 172 4.96 -9.08 5.17
C SER A 172 4.94 -9.43 3.68
N ALA A 173 3.76 -9.45 3.05
CA ALA A 173 3.60 -9.61 1.62
C ALA A 173 4.11 -8.40 0.80
N ALA A 174 4.29 -7.22 1.41
CA ALA A 174 5.00 -6.08 0.82
C ALA A 174 6.51 -6.04 1.17
N GLY A 175 7.02 -7.06 1.86
CA GLY A 175 8.43 -7.17 2.26
C GLY A 175 8.80 -6.40 3.53
N VAL A 176 7.83 -5.90 4.30
CA VAL A 176 8.04 -5.18 5.56
C VAL A 176 7.71 -6.11 6.72
N ASN A 177 8.73 -6.51 7.50
CA ASN A 177 8.59 -7.42 8.64
C ASN A 177 8.91 -6.74 9.97
#